data_AF-A0A1I3G2K8-F1
#
_entry.id   AF-A0A1I3G2K8-F1
#
_cell.length_a   1.000
_cell.length_b   1.000
_cell.length_c   1.000
_cell.angle_alpha   90.00
_cell.angle_beta   90.00
_cell.angle_gamma   90.00
#
_symmetry.space_group_name_H-M   'P 1'
#
loop_
_entity.id
_entity.type
_entity.pdbx_description
1 polymer ?
#
loop_
_entity_poly.entity_id
_entity_poly.type
_entity_poly.pdbx_seq_one_letter_code
_entity_poly.pdbx_strand_id
1 'polypeptide(L)'
;MKNNILKIAATVSLTLLWATSASAVRVESKQYNLITSRSTTTHDASVFVGTGEQAYIINLADISVDPASITGNKTGIILSLPSPTTASLLHWESIKGGYVARFRVFANEQIKRLRLHLTFEGTIPMISFRVQGNLDSSPIESINNSSIYDEEIWLPSTNGNSADLEIFVEGSSPEMLNFKIDTINLIVISLREVGHSHATSRSLKLTESEQYDLACWAGNAEYPALKAAAASTALIYFIDKESKTSSACTGTLLADVGGTFTPWFITANHCLSSQTEADSAEFRWYFQAITCGEDTVDFREHITSGAELLWSDSMQDVSFLKLRDLPPATILSGWDTDIQVGDPVWSVHHPNTDHTMVSFGKVTEFSTLVQGDDGKVRKLNTVKHEFGGTESGSSGSGLFTVENERAYWKGTLHGGPADDYKISYYSHFLSYYTNLKQWLADPAINCFLNWAEGFYPNLFSPRGAVTLESSPYTYRYYENTNAYVGFSSVDGHVYYLGPDGILVDVGNISTWLKEAGCS
;
A
#
# COMPACT_ATOMS: atom_id res chain seq x y z
N MET A 1 24.85 -54.21 0.71
CA MET A 1 23.96 -54.71 -0.36
C MET A 1 22.55 -54.77 0.23
N LYS A 2 21.54 -53.99 -0.12
CA LYS A 2 21.24 -53.15 -1.28
C LYS A 2 20.53 -51.86 -0.82
N ASN A 3 20.82 -50.76 -1.51
CA ASN A 3 20.17 -49.46 -1.41
C ASN A 3 18.70 -49.54 -1.87
N ASN A 4 17.79 -48.85 -1.19
CA ASN A 4 16.52 -48.42 -1.78
C ASN A 4 16.50 -46.89 -1.80
N ILE A 5 16.92 -46.35 -2.94
CA ILE A 5 16.73 -44.97 -3.34
C ILE A 5 15.31 -44.88 -3.92
N LEU A 6 14.40 -44.23 -3.21
CA LEU A 6 13.13 -43.79 -3.79
C LEU A 6 13.43 -42.57 -4.67
N LYS A 7 13.47 -42.78 -6.00
CA LYS A 7 13.46 -41.70 -6.98
C LYS A 7 12.04 -41.13 -7.02
N ILE A 8 11.82 -39.97 -6.41
CA ILE A 8 10.67 -39.12 -6.76
C ILE A 8 11.07 -38.42 -8.06
N ALA A 9 10.49 -38.89 -9.17
CA ALA A 9 10.56 -38.20 -10.43
C ALA A 9 9.69 -36.94 -10.34
N ALA A 10 10.30 -35.80 -10.02
CA ALA A 10 9.67 -34.51 -10.23
C ALA A 10 9.49 -34.32 -11.74
N THR A 11 8.26 -34.48 -12.21
CA THR A 11 7.87 -34.06 -13.55
C THR A 11 7.84 -32.54 -13.54
N VAL A 12 8.96 -31.91 -13.90
CA VAL A 12 9.00 -30.48 -14.23
C VAL A 12 8.26 -30.33 -15.55
N SER A 13 6.94 -30.11 -15.47
CA SER A 13 6.17 -29.59 -16.60
C SER A 13 6.60 -28.13 -16.77
N LEU A 14 7.60 -27.92 -17.61
CA LEU A 14 7.92 -26.61 -18.16
C LEU A 14 6.79 -26.26 -19.13
N THR A 15 5.69 -25.70 -18.62
CA THR A 15 4.65 -25.08 -19.45
C THR A 15 5.26 -23.82 -20.04
N LEU A 16 5.80 -23.95 -21.25
CA LEU A 16 6.12 -22.82 -22.12
C LEU A 16 4.87 -21.95 -22.22
N LEU A 17 4.92 -20.72 -21.67
CA LEU A 17 3.95 -19.67 -22.02
C LEU A 17 4.07 -19.44 -23.53
N TRP A 18 3.13 -19.98 -24.30
CA TRP A 18 2.91 -19.50 -25.65
C TRP A 18 2.11 -18.20 -25.51
N ALA A 19 2.80 -17.07 -25.35
CA ALA A 19 2.24 -15.79 -25.71
C ALA A 19 2.07 -15.83 -27.24
N THR A 20 0.85 -16.06 -27.72
CA THR A 20 0.52 -15.78 -29.11
C THR A 20 0.83 -14.31 -29.38
N SER A 21 1.61 -14.06 -30.43
CA SER A 21 2.06 -12.72 -30.82
C SER A 21 0.88 -11.73 -30.86
N ALA A 22 0.95 -10.68 -30.03
CA ALA A 22 0.04 -9.54 -30.14
C ALA A 22 0.14 -9.00 -31.57
N SER A 23 -0.93 -9.18 -32.35
CA SER A 23 -0.97 -8.66 -33.71
C SER A 23 -1.41 -7.21 -33.65
N ALA A 24 -0.46 -6.28 -33.80
CA ALA A 24 -0.74 -4.86 -33.97
C ALA A 24 -1.40 -4.65 -35.34
N VAL A 25 -2.74 -4.67 -35.37
CA VAL A 25 -3.50 -4.34 -36.59
C VAL A 25 -3.90 -2.88 -36.51
N ARG A 26 -3.45 -2.07 -37.49
CA ARG A 26 -4.04 -0.77 -37.78
C ARG A 26 -5.46 -1.01 -38.29
N VAL A 27 -6.46 -0.92 -37.40
CA VAL A 27 -7.86 -1.07 -37.79
C VAL A 27 -8.31 0.23 -38.47
N GLU A 28 -8.60 0.16 -39.77
CA GLU A 28 -9.31 1.23 -40.46
C GLU A 28 -10.74 1.33 -39.94
N SER A 29 -11.16 2.57 -39.69
CA SER A 29 -12.45 2.99 -39.16
C SER A 29 -13.64 2.20 -39.72
N LYS A 30 -14.39 1.51 -38.85
CA LYS A 30 -15.86 1.46 -38.90
C LYS A 30 -16.45 0.81 -37.67
N GLN A 31 -17.49 1.48 -37.16
CA GLN A 31 -18.35 1.18 -36.01
C GLN A 31 -17.82 1.66 -34.66
N TYR A 32 -18.13 2.92 -34.32
CA TYR A 32 -17.97 3.44 -32.97
C TYR A 32 -19.23 4.19 -32.54
N ASN A 33 -19.61 4.02 -31.27
CA ASN A 33 -20.48 4.96 -30.58
C ASN A 33 -19.66 6.24 -30.32
N LEU A 34 -20.16 7.37 -30.80
CA LEU A 34 -19.55 8.69 -30.62
C LEU A 34 -19.36 9.01 -29.13
N ILE A 35 -18.15 9.43 -28.75
CA ILE A 35 -17.97 10.26 -27.54
C ILE A 35 -18.55 11.63 -27.93
N THR A 36 -19.66 12.03 -27.31
CA THR A 36 -20.34 13.27 -27.67
C THR A 36 -19.47 14.46 -27.31
N SER A 37 -18.98 15.18 -28.33
CA SER A 37 -18.44 16.52 -28.14
C SER A 37 -19.52 17.42 -27.50
N ARG A 38 -19.20 18.07 -26.39
CA ARG A 38 -19.98 19.20 -25.87
C ARG A 38 -19.12 20.46 -25.90
N SER A 39 -19.77 21.55 -26.30
CA SER A 39 -19.20 22.85 -26.67
C SER A 39 -18.14 23.38 -25.70
N THR A 40 -17.00 23.76 -26.27
CA THR A 40 -15.78 24.31 -25.65
C THR A 40 -15.90 25.80 -25.28
N THR A 41 -16.87 26.17 -24.44
CA THR A 41 -16.97 27.56 -23.94
C THR A 41 -16.66 27.75 -22.47
N THR A 42 -16.37 26.68 -21.74
CA THR A 42 -15.86 26.73 -20.38
C THR A 42 -14.60 25.88 -20.28
N HIS A 43 -13.59 26.39 -19.57
CA HIS A 43 -12.48 25.58 -19.07
C HIS A 43 -13.02 24.57 -18.05
N ASP A 44 -13.80 23.60 -18.50
CA ASP A 44 -14.11 22.43 -17.68
C ASP A 44 -12.95 21.46 -17.86
N ALA A 45 -12.21 21.26 -16.78
CA ALA A 45 -11.06 20.36 -16.71
C ALA A 45 -11.42 18.89 -17.05
N SER A 46 -12.73 18.59 -17.13
CA SER A 46 -13.35 17.27 -17.04
C SER A 46 -13.55 16.50 -18.37
N VAL A 47 -12.88 16.85 -19.47
CA VAL A 47 -13.15 16.26 -20.82
C VAL A 47 -11.88 16.07 -21.65
N PHE A 48 -11.78 14.92 -22.34
CA PHE A 48 -10.82 14.67 -23.44
C PHE A 48 -10.88 15.81 -24.48
N VAL A 49 -9.75 16.41 -24.85
CA VAL A 49 -9.75 17.74 -25.52
C VAL A 49 -9.89 17.68 -27.04
N GLY A 50 -9.37 16.65 -27.71
CA GLY A 50 -9.58 16.39 -29.15
C GLY A 50 -10.66 15.33 -29.45
N THR A 51 -10.85 14.95 -30.71
CA THR A 51 -12.04 14.18 -31.16
C THR A 51 -12.05 12.69 -30.82
N GLY A 52 -10.89 12.07 -30.58
CA GLY A 52 -10.79 10.63 -30.33
C GLY A 52 -10.72 9.73 -31.58
N GLU A 53 -10.86 10.30 -32.78
CA GLU A 53 -11.01 9.53 -34.03
C GLU A 53 -9.70 8.94 -34.58
N GLN A 54 -8.54 9.46 -34.14
CA GLN A 54 -7.23 9.10 -34.68
C GLN A 54 -6.31 8.40 -33.65
N ALA A 55 -6.88 7.75 -32.65
CA ALA A 55 -6.12 7.01 -31.65
C ALA A 55 -5.27 5.89 -32.28
N TYR A 56 -4.05 5.70 -31.78
CA TYR A 56 -3.28 4.49 -32.04
C TYR A 56 -3.90 3.34 -31.23
N ILE A 57 -4.22 2.22 -31.87
CA ILE A 57 -4.99 1.13 -31.24
C ILE A 57 -4.11 -0.12 -31.10
N ILE A 58 -4.08 -0.68 -29.89
CA ILE A 58 -3.65 -2.05 -29.63
C ILE A 58 -4.87 -2.92 -29.37
N ASN A 59 -4.99 -4.02 -30.11
CA ASN A 59 -6.03 -5.01 -29.92
C ASN A 59 -5.44 -6.30 -29.33
N LEU A 60 -5.90 -6.64 -28.13
CA LEU A 60 -5.54 -7.82 -27.35
C LEU A 60 -6.75 -8.77 -27.19
N ALA A 61 -7.70 -8.78 -28.14
CA ALA A 61 -8.88 -9.65 -28.06
C ALA A 61 -8.54 -11.15 -27.95
N ASP A 62 -7.42 -11.57 -28.55
CA ASP A 62 -6.96 -12.97 -28.53
C ASP A 62 -6.09 -13.32 -27.32
N ILE A 63 -5.86 -12.38 -26.39
CA ILE A 63 -5.06 -12.66 -25.18
C ILE A 63 -5.79 -13.67 -24.30
N SER A 64 -5.09 -14.66 -23.76
CA SER A 64 -5.68 -15.59 -22.80
C SER A 64 -4.86 -15.58 -21.53
N VAL A 65 -5.50 -15.28 -20.41
CA VAL A 65 -4.89 -15.41 -19.08
C VAL A 65 -5.33 -16.76 -18.51
N ASP A 66 -4.35 -17.63 -18.24
CA ASP A 66 -4.62 -18.90 -17.59
C ASP A 66 -5.08 -18.64 -16.14
N PRO A 67 -6.31 -19.02 -15.74
CA PRO A 67 -6.77 -18.82 -14.37
C PRO A 67 -5.86 -19.50 -13.34
N ALA A 68 -5.21 -20.61 -13.69
CA ALA A 68 -4.28 -21.30 -12.79
C ALA A 68 -2.98 -20.50 -12.52
N SER A 69 -2.70 -19.47 -13.33
CA SER A 69 -1.57 -18.55 -13.11
C SER A 69 -1.91 -17.40 -12.14
N ILE A 70 -3.21 -17.18 -11.89
CA ILE A 70 -3.73 -16.14 -10.99
C ILE A 70 -4.25 -16.82 -9.73
N THR A 71 -3.33 -17.13 -8.82
CA THR A 71 -3.64 -17.74 -7.53
C THR A 71 -3.13 -16.89 -6.37
N GLY A 72 -3.72 -17.10 -5.20
CA GLY A 72 -3.36 -16.38 -3.98
C GLY A 72 -3.65 -14.89 -4.13
N ASN A 73 -2.62 -14.06 -3.98
CA ASN A 73 -2.77 -12.61 -3.99
C ASN A 73 -2.57 -11.98 -5.38
N LYS A 74 -2.37 -12.78 -6.43
CA LYS A 74 -2.19 -12.29 -7.79
C LYS A 74 -3.50 -11.73 -8.36
N THR A 75 -3.39 -10.63 -9.09
CA THR A 75 -4.51 -9.88 -9.65
C THR A 75 -4.53 -9.85 -11.17
N GLY A 76 -3.39 -10.14 -11.81
CA GLY A 76 -3.24 -10.06 -13.26
C GLY A 76 -1.84 -10.40 -13.76
N ILE A 77 -1.62 -10.24 -15.06
CA ILE A 77 -0.33 -10.49 -15.72
C ILE A 77 0.24 -9.23 -16.37
N ILE A 78 1.57 -9.20 -16.51
CA ILE A 78 2.29 -8.11 -17.16
C ILE A 78 2.64 -8.51 -18.60
N LEU A 79 2.09 -7.76 -19.55
CA LEU A 79 2.36 -7.92 -20.97
C LEU A 79 3.33 -6.83 -21.44
N SER A 80 4.59 -7.21 -21.68
CA SER A 80 5.52 -6.36 -22.43
C SER A 80 5.14 -6.38 -23.91
N LEU A 81 5.01 -5.20 -24.51
CA LEU A 81 4.70 -5.04 -25.92
C LEU A 81 5.93 -5.44 -26.75
N PRO A 82 5.79 -6.38 -27.72
CA PRO A 82 6.90 -6.79 -28.58
C PRO A 82 7.49 -5.63 -29.40
N SER A 83 6.68 -4.61 -29.66
CA SER A 83 7.08 -3.35 -30.27
C SER A 83 6.45 -2.22 -29.46
N PRO A 84 7.20 -1.58 -28.54
CA PRO A 84 6.71 -0.45 -27.78
C PRO A 84 6.16 0.65 -28.69
N THR A 85 5.05 1.26 -28.28
CA THR A 85 4.46 2.37 -29.03
C THR A 85 5.19 3.66 -28.68
N THR A 86 6.02 4.14 -29.59
CA THR A 86 6.77 5.40 -29.44
C THR A 86 5.90 6.60 -29.75
N ALA A 87 6.27 7.77 -29.23
CA ALA A 87 5.59 9.03 -29.52
C ALA A 87 5.41 9.31 -31.03
N SER A 88 6.38 8.90 -31.86
CA SER A 88 6.35 9.06 -33.33
C SER A 88 5.31 8.21 -34.06
N LEU A 89 4.79 7.15 -33.42
CA LEU A 89 3.72 6.31 -33.98
C LEU A 89 2.33 6.89 -33.71
N LEU A 90 2.22 7.82 -32.76
CA LEU A 90 0.96 8.44 -32.39
C LEU A 90 0.55 9.52 -33.38
N HIS A 91 -0.77 9.68 -33.57
CA HIS A 91 -1.29 10.83 -34.29
C HIS A 91 -1.39 12.03 -33.36
N TRP A 92 -0.66 13.11 -33.67
CA TRP A 92 -0.64 14.35 -32.88
C TRP A 92 -1.52 15.43 -33.53
N GLU A 93 -2.55 15.85 -32.79
CA GLU A 93 -3.44 16.95 -33.15
C GLU A 93 -2.94 18.24 -32.49
N SER A 94 -2.81 19.33 -33.25
CA SER A 94 -2.53 20.65 -32.69
C SER A 94 -3.81 21.23 -32.08
N ILE A 95 -3.71 21.63 -30.81
CA ILE A 95 -4.80 22.27 -30.07
C ILE A 95 -4.29 23.57 -29.42
N LYS A 96 -5.19 24.33 -28.80
CA LYS A 96 -4.79 25.53 -28.06
C LYS A 96 -3.86 25.13 -26.91
N GLY A 97 -2.63 25.65 -26.92
CA GLY A 97 -1.64 25.44 -25.86
C GLY A 97 -0.64 24.30 -26.10
N GLY A 98 -0.85 23.44 -27.11
CA GLY A 98 0.06 22.32 -27.34
C GLY A 98 -0.45 21.30 -28.34
N TYR A 99 -0.06 20.05 -28.10
CA TYR A 99 -0.43 18.91 -28.94
C TYR A 99 -1.05 17.81 -28.10
N VAL A 100 -2.00 17.09 -28.69
CA VAL A 100 -2.65 15.95 -28.06
C VAL A 100 -2.52 14.72 -28.94
N ALA A 101 -2.20 13.59 -28.32
CA ALA A 101 -2.19 12.28 -28.93
C ALA A 101 -3.02 11.30 -28.13
N ARG A 102 -3.43 10.20 -28.78
CA ARG A 102 -4.26 9.17 -28.17
C ARG A 102 -3.77 7.78 -28.44
N PHE A 103 -3.94 6.95 -27.43
CA PHE A 103 -3.62 5.54 -27.45
C PHE A 103 -4.78 4.78 -26.83
N ARG A 104 -5.20 3.69 -27.46
CA ARG A 104 -6.30 2.87 -26.97
C ARG A 104 -5.90 1.41 -26.93
N VAL A 105 -6.24 0.74 -25.84
CA VAL A 105 -6.13 -0.71 -25.70
C VAL A 105 -7.52 -1.31 -25.60
N PHE A 106 -7.71 -2.44 -26.29
CA PHE A 106 -8.85 -3.32 -26.10
C PHE A 106 -8.35 -4.71 -25.75
N ALA A 107 -8.96 -5.34 -24.75
CA ALA A 107 -8.75 -6.74 -24.39
C ALA A 107 -10.11 -7.46 -24.34
N ASN A 108 -10.09 -8.79 -24.25
CA ASN A 108 -11.32 -9.55 -24.09
C ASN A 108 -11.90 -9.46 -22.67
N GLU A 109 -13.03 -10.12 -22.47
CA GLU A 109 -13.81 -10.06 -21.23
C GLU A 109 -13.14 -10.72 -20.02
N GLN A 110 -12.05 -11.48 -20.20
CA GLN A 110 -11.26 -11.97 -19.05
C GLN A 110 -10.63 -10.80 -18.29
N ILE A 111 -10.28 -9.73 -19.01
CA ILE A 111 -9.65 -8.55 -18.43
C ILE A 111 -10.74 -7.64 -17.86
N LYS A 112 -10.60 -7.29 -16.60
CA LYS A 112 -11.55 -6.45 -15.86
C LYS A 112 -11.02 -5.05 -15.61
N ARG A 113 -9.69 -4.89 -15.61
CA ARG A 113 -8.99 -3.62 -15.47
C ARG A 113 -7.73 -3.61 -16.32
N LEU A 114 -7.29 -2.42 -16.70
CA LEU A 114 -6.06 -2.21 -17.48
C LEU A 114 -5.19 -1.16 -16.80
N ARG A 115 -3.87 -1.30 -16.91
CA ARG A 115 -2.91 -0.28 -16.48
C ARG A 115 -1.80 -0.15 -17.50
N LEU A 116 -1.43 1.08 -17.84
CA LEU A 116 -0.45 1.37 -18.87
C LEU A 116 0.86 1.85 -18.26
N HIS A 117 1.97 1.36 -18.79
CA HIS A 117 3.32 1.77 -18.42
C HIS A 117 3.95 2.61 -19.52
N LEU A 118 4.63 3.68 -19.13
CA LEU A 118 5.43 4.50 -20.02
C LEU A 118 6.84 4.64 -19.48
N THR A 119 7.80 4.62 -20.39
CA THR A 119 9.21 4.95 -20.12
C THR A 119 9.62 6.15 -20.97
N PHE A 120 10.50 6.96 -20.41
CA PHE A 120 11.02 8.20 -20.98
C PHE A 120 12.52 8.08 -21.14
N GLU A 121 13.09 8.85 -22.07
CA GLU A 121 14.52 8.88 -22.30
C GLU A 121 14.95 10.34 -22.51
N GLY A 122 15.87 10.85 -21.69
CA GLY A 122 16.34 12.23 -21.77
C GLY A 122 15.40 13.23 -21.09
N THR A 123 15.26 14.44 -21.65
CA THR A 123 14.50 15.50 -20.99
C THR A 123 13.00 15.27 -21.08
N ILE A 124 12.35 15.09 -19.94
CA ILE A 124 10.89 14.96 -19.84
C ILE A 124 10.25 16.33 -20.07
N PRO A 125 9.35 16.48 -21.06
CA PRO A 125 8.69 17.75 -21.36
C PRO A 125 7.58 18.05 -20.33
N MET A 126 6.94 19.21 -20.48
CA MET A 126 5.66 19.49 -19.81
C MET A 126 4.57 18.63 -20.45
N ILE A 127 4.38 17.44 -19.87
CA ILE A 127 3.44 16.41 -20.34
C ILE A 127 2.40 16.11 -19.27
N SER A 128 1.18 15.84 -19.70
CA SER A 128 0.12 15.34 -18.83
C SER A 128 -0.67 14.21 -19.51
N PHE A 129 -1.23 13.35 -18.66
CA PHE A 129 -2.00 12.18 -19.07
C PHE A 129 -3.41 12.24 -18.51
N ARG A 130 -4.33 11.67 -19.28
CA ARG A 130 -5.67 11.29 -18.83
C ARG A 130 -5.94 9.87 -19.26
N VAL A 131 -6.51 9.08 -18.37
CA VAL A 131 -6.88 7.69 -18.66
C VAL A 131 -8.34 7.45 -18.33
N GLN A 132 -9.03 6.67 -19.17
CA GLN A 132 -10.40 6.27 -18.90
C GLN A 132 -10.66 4.85 -19.44
N GLY A 133 -11.21 4.00 -18.60
CA GLY A 133 -11.72 2.70 -18.99
C GLY A 133 -13.17 2.76 -19.43
N ASN A 134 -13.62 1.76 -20.19
CA ASN A 134 -15.00 1.72 -20.70
C ASN A 134 -16.08 1.55 -19.62
N LEU A 135 -15.70 1.18 -18.39
CA LEU A 135 -16.60 1.11 -17.24
C LEU A 135 -16.35 2.22 -16.21
N ASP A 136 -15.41 3.13 -16.46
CA ASP A 136 -15.18 4.29 -15.61
C ASP A 136 -16.27 5.35 -15.83
N SER A 137 -16.83 5.90 -14.74
CA SER A 137 -17.84 6.96 -14.82
C SER A 137 -17.30 8.29 -15.34
N SER A 138 -16.00 8.50 -15.22
CA SER A 138 -15.27 9.71 -15.63
C SER A 138 -13.79 9.38 -15.86
N PRO A 139 -13.05 10.18 -16.63
CA PRO A 139 -11.61 10.03 -16.76
C PRO A 139 -10.89 10.24 -15.42
N ILE A 140 -9.74 9.59 -15.27
CA ILE A 140 -8.73 9.89 -14.25
C ILE A 140 -7.79 10.94 -14.86
N GLU A 141 -7.73 12.12 -14.24
CA GLU A 141 -7.21 13.32 -14.89
C GLU A 141 -5.90 13.87 -14.31
N SER A 142 -5.23 14.68 -15.13
CA SER A 142 -4.16 15.60 -14.72
C SER A 142 -2.93 14.95 -14.08
N ILE A 143 -2.62 13.72 -14.48
CA ILE A 143 -1.36 13.07 -14.11
C ILE A 143 -0.25 13.79 -14.87
N ASN A 144 0.57 14.57 -14.19
CA ASN A 144 1.56 15.43 -14.83
C ASN A 144 2.97 14.82 -14.72
N ASN A 145 3.95 15.49 -15.32
CA ASN A 145 5.33 15.04 -15.31
C ASN A 145 5.97 14.88 -13.92
N SER A 146 5.42 15.49 -12.86
CA SER A 146 5.91 15.28 -11.48
C SER A 146 5.57 13.90 -10.92
N SER A 147 4.70 13.15 -11.59
CA SER A 147 4.40 11.76 -11.27
C SER A 147 5.35 10.76 -11.94
N ILE A 148 6.33 11.22 -12.75
CA ILE A 148 7.33 10.38 -13.41
C ILE A 148 8.56 10.27 -12.51
N TYR A 149 8.98 9.05 -12.22
CA TYR A 149 10.10 8.75 -11.33
C TYR A 149 11.03 7.73 -11.99
N ASP A 150 12.34 7.95 -11.89
CA ASP A 150 13.36 7.12 -12.54
C ASP A 150 13.08 6.89 -14.04
N GLU A 151 12.63 7.94 -14.72
CA GLU A 151 12.29 7.93 -16.15
C GLU A 151 11.16 6.94 -16.53
N GLU A 152 10.36 6.46 -15.57
CA GLU A 152 9.21 5.59 -15.82
C GLU A 152 7.93 6.03 -15.05
N ILE A 153 6.77 5.61 -15.53
CA ILE A 153 5.48 5.82 -14.84
C ILE A 153 4.50 4.69 -15.15
N TRP A 154 3.88 4.16 -14.11
CA TRP A 154 2.64 3.41 -14.22
C TRP A 154 1.46 4.35 -14.04
N LEU A 155 0.67 4.55 -15.10
CA LEU A 155 -0.56 5.34 -15.00
C LEU A 155 -1.57 4.64 -14.07
N PRO A 156 -2.55 5.35 -13.49
CA PRO A 156 -3.62 4.73 -12.73
C PRO A 156 -4.35 3.67 -13.54
N SER A 157 -4.79 2.62 -12.86
CA SER A 157 -5.57 1.55 -13.46
C SER A 157 -7.01 1.99 -13.75
N THR A 158 -7.55 1.51 -14.87
CA THR A 158 -8.89 1.86 -15.37
C THR A 158 -9.84 0.68 -15.28
N ASN A 159 -11.14 0.92 -15.12
CA ASN A 159 -12.14 -0.16 -15.07
C ASN A 159 -12.65 -0.56 -16.46
N GLY A 160 -12.77 -1.88 -16.64
CA GLY A 160 -13.22 -2.52 -17.86
C GLY A 160 -12.07 -3.10 -18.69
N ASN A 161 -12.46 -3.69 -19.82
CA ASN A 161 -11.56 -4.39 -20.75
C ASN A 161 -11.01 -3.48 -21.86
N SER A 162 -11.28 -2.17 -21.80
CA SER A 162 -10.69 -1.19 -22.70
C SER A 162 -10.22 0.02 -21.91
N ALA A 163 -9.11 0.62 -22.35
CA ALA A 163 -8.54 1.82 -21.77
C ALA A 163 -8.16 2.82 -22.87
N ASP A 164 -8.60 4.06 -22.69
CA ASP A 164 -8.19 5.23 -23.45
C ASP A 164 -7.15 6.01 -22.69
N LEU A 165 -6.05 6.34 -23.36
CA LEU A 165 -5.00 7.24 -22.89
C LEU A 165 -4.96 8.47 -23.80
N GLU A 166 -5.14 9.65 -23.23
CA GLU A 166 -4.84 10.93 -23.86
C GLU A 166 -3.55 11.51 -23.28
N ILE A 167 -2.66 11.90 -24.18
CA ILE A 167 -1.35 12.45 -23.87
C ILE A 167 -1.34 13.89 -24.37
N PHE A 168 -1.21 14.84 -23.46
CA PHE A 168 -1.08 16.25 -23.80
C PHE A 168 0.34 16.73 -23.53
N VAL A 169 0.90 17.49 -24.47
CA VAL A 169 2.23 18.10 -24.35
C VAL A 169 2.12 19.59 -24.59
N GLU A 170 2.58 20.38 -23.62
CA GLU A 170 2.58 21.84 -23.69
C GLU A 170 3.78 22.35 -24.50
N GLY A 171 3.52 23.21 -25.48
CA GLY A 171 4.51 23.99 -26.23
C GLY A 171 5.56 23.22 -27.06
N SER A 172 5.82 21.96 -26.77
CA SER A 172 6.87 21.15 -27.41
C SER A 172 6.38 20.58 -28.73
N SER A 173 7.25 20.60 -29.75
CA SER A 173 6.99 19.84 -30.99
C SER A 173 7.00 18.34 -30.68
N PRO A 174 5.99 17.56 -31.11
CA PRO A 174 5.93 16.12 -30.88
C PRO A 174 7.15 15.34 -31.39
N GLU A 175 7.88 15.89 -32.36
CA GLU A 175 9.08 15.28 -32.96
C GLU A 175 10.25 15.13 -31.97
N MET A 176 10.24 15.87 -30.86
CA MET A 176 11.28 15.79 -29.82
C MET A 176 10.92 14.87 -28.65
N LEU A 177 9.74 14.24 -28.69
CA LEU A 177 9.25 13.40 -27.61
C LEU A 177 9.92 12.04 -27.66
N ASN A 178 10.69 11.73 -26.62
CA ASN A 178 11.32 10.41 -26.47
C ASN A 178 10.70 9.66 -25.30
N PHE A 179 9.49 9.16 -25.53
CA PHE A 179 8.82 8.23 -24.63
C PHE A 179 8.22 7.06 -25.41
N LYS A 180 7.99 5.95 -24.72
CA LYS A 180 7.33 4.76 -25.24
C LYS A 180 6.33 4.21 -24.25
N ILE A 181 5.18 3.77 -24.76
CA ILE A 181 4.27 2.88 -24.05
C ILE A 181 4.78 1.47 -24.32
N ASP A 182 5.32 0.79 -23.30
CA ASP A 182 6.04 -0.47 -23.49
C ASP A 182 5.38 -1.67 -22.82
N THR A 183 4.56 -1.46 -21.81
CA THR A 183 4.03 -2.53 -20.96
C THR A 183 2.59 -2.25 -20.57
N ILE A 184 1.79 -3.31 -20.49
CA ILE A 184 0.39 -3.27 -20.07
C ILE A 184 0.18 -4.29 -18.95
N ASN A 185 -0.39 -3.87 -17.84
CA ASN A 185 -0.92 -4.78 -16.82
C ASN A 185 -2.35 -5.17 -17.20
N LEU A 186 -2.58 -6.47 -17.35
CA LEU A 186 -3.86 -7.09 -17.66
C LEU A 186 -4.44 -7.66 -16.38
N ILE A 187 -5.33 -6.91 -15.74
CA ILE A 187 -5.90 -7.25 -14.42
C ILE A 187 -7.21 -8.01 -14.65
N VAL A 188 -7.33 -9.19 -14.05
CA VAL A 188 -8.48 -10.10 -14.23
C VAL A 188 -9.49 -10.02 -13.08
N ILE A 189 -9.16 -9.30 -12.02
CA ILE A 189 -10.08 -9.04 -10.89
C ILE A 189 -10.86 -7.74 -11.11
N SER A 190 -12.16 -7.77 -10.81
CA SER A 190 -13.03 -6.61 -10.80
C SER A 190 -12.96 -5.89 -9.45
N LEU A 191 -13.18 -4.56 -9.44
CA LEU A 191 -13.43 -3.83 -8.19
C LEU A 191 -14.88 -3.94 -7.70
N ARG A 192 -15.75 -4.56 -8.51
CA ARG A 192 -17.21 -4.62 -8.33
C ARG A 192 -17.76 -5.97 -8.81
N GLU A 193 -17.33 -7.08 -8.24
CA GLU A 193 -18.05 -8.34 -8.47
C GLU A 193 -19.34 -8.35 -7.65
N VAL A 194 -20.47 -8.41 -8.37
CA VAL A 194 -21.83 -8.36 -7.81
C VAL A 194 -22.34 -9.78 -7.65
N GLY A 195 -22.34 -10.29 -6.42
CA GLY A 195 -22.83 -11.61 -6.07
C GLY A 195 -23.85 -11.56 -4.94
N HIS A 196 -25.11 -11.25 -5.25
CA HIS A 196 -26.18 -11.14 -4.26
C HIS A 196 -26.57 -12.50 -3.66
N SER A 197 -26.35 -12.67 -2.36
CA SER A 197 -27.19 -13.55 -1.54
C SER A 197 -27.15 -13.04 -0.11
N HIS A 198 -28.32 -12.64 0.40
CA HIS A 198 -28.50 -12.09 1.74
C HIS A 198 -28.06 -13.09 2.82
N ALA A 199 -27.40 -12.55 3.87
CA ALA A 199 -26.91 -13.20 5.09
C ALA A 199 -25.52 -13.89 5.02
N THR A 200 -24.48 -13.15 4.58
CA THR A 200 -23.06 -13.54 4.80
C THR A 200 -22.31 -12.44 5.56
N SER A 201 -21.26 -12.77 6.33
CA SER A 201 -20.40 -11.81 7.03
C SER A 201 -19.35 -11.13 6.14
N ARG A 202 -19.47 -11.29 4.81
CA ARG A 202 -18.52 -10.86 3.77
C ARG A 202 -19.27 -10.16 2.65
N SER A 203 -18.68 -9.11 2.10
CA SER A 203 -19.31 -8.24 1.09
C SER A 203 -19.17 -8.72 -0.36
N LEU A 204 -17.95 -8.92 -0.87
CA LEU A 204 -17.72 -9.29 -2.29
C LEU A 204 -17.58 -10.80 -2.50
N LYS A 205 -17.47 -11.57 -1.41
CA LYS A 205 -17.31 -13.04 -1.42
C LYS A 205 -16.08 -13.49 -2.21
N LEU A 206 -15.04 -12.65 -2.23
CA LEU A 206 -13.74 -12.98 -2.82
C LEU A 206 -12.90 -13.86 -1.88
N THR A 207 -13.19 -13.76 -0.58
CA THR A 207 -12.58 -14.58 0.47
C THR A 207 -13.05 -16.03 0.39
N GLU A 208 -12.18 -16.98 0.73
CA GLU A 208 -12.48 -18.40 0.75
C GLU A 208 -13.04 -18.85 2.12
N SER A 209 -12.51 -18.31 3.22
CA SER A 209 -12.82 -18.69 4.61
C SER A 209 -13.54 -17.59 5.38
N GLU A 210 -14.24 -17.92 6.47
CA GLU A 210 -15.11 -16.97 7.19
C GLU A 210 -14.38 -15.69 7.62
N GLN A 211 -14.71 -14.58 6.97
CA GLN A 211 -14.24 -13.22 7.28
C GLN A 211 -15.43 -12.36 7.71
N TYR A 212 -15.14 -11.25 8.38
CA TYR A 212 -16.15 -10.34 8.91
C TYR A 212 -15.85 -8.91 8.47
N ASP A 213 -16.78 -8.29 7.75
CA ASP A 213 -16.67 -6.88 7.41
C ASP A 213 -16.53 -6.04 8.68
N LEU A 214 -15.77 -4.96 8.60
CA LEU A 214 -15.70 -3.97 9.69
C LEU A 214 -17.10 -3.56 10.19
N ALA A 215 -18.06 -3.37 9.28
CA ALA A 215 -19.43 -2.98 9.61
C ALA A 215 -20.19 -3.99 10.49
N CYS A 216 -19.80 -5.27 10.49
CA CYS A 216 -20.40 -6.29 11.35
C CYS A 216 -20.14 -6.02 12.84
N TRP A 217 -19.13 -5.21 13.15
CA TRP A 217 -18.75 -4.88 14.52
C TRP A 217 -19.41 -3.63 15.06
N ALA A 218 -20.29 -2.94 14.30
CA ALA A 218 -20.85 -1.64 14.65
C ALA A 218 -21.51 -1.53 16.04
N GLY A 219 -21.99 -2.64 16.60
CA GLY A 219 -22.60 -2.71 17.94
C GLY A 219 -21.64 -3.01 19.09
N ASN A 220 -20.34 -3.21 18.84
CA ASN A 220 -19.35 -3.59 19.84
C ASN A 220 -18.53 -2.39 20.34
N ALA A 221 -18.00 -2.50 21.56
CA ALA A 221 -17.25 -1.42 22.21
C ALA A 221 -15.93 -1.08 21.49
N GLU A 222 -15.34 -2.06 20.79
CA GLU A 222 -14.08 -1.94 20.06
C GLU A 222 -14.25 -1.24 18.71
N TYR A 223 -15.49 -1.09 18.22
CA TYR A 223 -15.76 -0.57 16.88
C TYR A 223 -15.17 0.82 16.59
N PRO A 224 -15.17 1.81 17.51
CA PRO A 224 -14.51 3.09 17.28
C PRO A 224 -13.00 2.93 17.00
N ALA A 225 -12.32 2.06 17.75
CA ALA A 225 -10.91 1.75 17.57
C ALA A 225 -10.66 1.05 16.22
N LEU A 226 -11.49 0.07 15.89
CA LEU A 226 -11.40 -0.67 14.62
C LEU A 226 -11.65 0.21 13.41
N LYS A 227 -12.58 1.17 13.50
CA LYS A 227 -12.77 2.17 12.44
C LYS A 227 -11.55 3.07 12.24
N ALA A 228 -10.87 3.46 13.32
CA ALA A 228 -9.65 4.26 13.23
C ALA A 228 -8.51 3.44 12.59
N ALA A 229 -8.32 2.20 13.03
CA ALA A 229 -7.37 1.27 12.41
C ALA A 229 -7.67 1.07 10.92
N ALA A 230 -8.92 0.78 10.56
CA ALA A 230 -9.34 0.58 9.17
C ALA A 230 -9.19 1.85 8.30
N ALA A 231 -9.36 3.04 8.86
CA ALA A 231 -9.10 4.29 8.14
C ALA A 231 -7.61 4.48 7.81
N SER A 232 -6.72 3.91 8.61
CA SER A 232 -5.28 3.90 8.37
C SER A 232 -4.80 2.73 7.50
N THR A 233 -5.67 1.77 7.18
CA THR A 233 -5.36 0.57 6.41
C THR A 233 -5.70 0.75 4.93
N ALA A 234 -4.80 0.33 4.04
CA ALA A 234 -5.03 0.31 2.60
C ALA A 234 -4.91 -1.09 2.01
N LEU A 235 -5.73 -1.37 1.00
CA LEU A 235 -5.48 -2.41 0.00
C LEU A 235 -4.46 -1.89 -1.00
N ILE A 236 -3.37 -2.62 -1.19
CA ILE A 236 -2.27 -2.28 -2.08
C ILE A 236 -2.40 -3.13 -3.34
N TYR A 237 -2.32 -2.52 -4.52
CA TYR A 237 -2.07 -3.22 -5.78
C TYR A 237 -0.70 -2.82 -6.31
N PHE A 238 0.12 -3.77 -6.75
CA PHE A 238 1.47 -3.48 -7.23
C PHE A 238 1.89 -4.44 -8.34
N ILE A 239 2.98 -4.09 -9.03
CA ILE A 239 3.59 -4.92 -10.06
C ILE A 239 4.76 -5.69 -9.45
N ASP A 240 4.66 -7.01 -9.43
CA ASP A 240 5.79 -7.89 -9.14
C ASP A 240 6.56 -8.13 -10.45
N LYS A 241 7.70 -7.46 -10.60
CA LYS A 241 8.54 -7.55 -11.80
C LYS A 241 9.19 -8.93 -11.95
N GLU A 242 9.46 -9.65 -10.86
CA GLU A 242 10.11 -10.97 -10.91
C GLU A 242 9.15 -12.01 -11.46
N SER A 243 7.95 -12.09 -10.91
CA SER A 243 6.93 -13.05 -11.36
C SER A 243 6.16 -12.57 -12.60
N LYS A 244 6.35 -11.31 -13.01
CA LYS A 244 5.62 -10.66 -14.11
C LYS A 244 4.10 -10.72 -13.93
N THR A 245 3.67 -10.58 -12.69
CA THR A 245 2.25 -10.47 -12.33
C THR A 245 1.97 -9.15 -11.64
N SER A 246 0.70 -8.75 -11.61
CA SER A 246 0.25 -7.81 -10.60
C SER A 246 -0.30 -8.59 -9.42
N SER A 247 -0.13 -8.03 -8.23
CA SER A 247 -0.50 -8.65 -6.96
C SER A 247 -1.13 -7.63 -6.03
N ALA A 248 -1.80 -8.13 -5.00
CA ALA A 248 -2.39 -7.34 -3.95
C ALA A 248 -1.88 -7.71 -2.56
N CYS A 249 -1.81 -6.72 -1.69
CA CYS A 249 -1.47 -6.89 -0.27
C CYS A 249 -2.25 -5.87 0.55
N THR A 250 -1.99 -5.82 1.85
CA THR A 250 -2.49 -4.80 2.76
C THR A 250 -1.32 -4.01 3.35
N GLY A 251 -1.56 -2.79 3.83
CA GLY A 251 -0.62 -2.09 4.71
C GLY A 251 -1.30 -1.07 5.60
N THR A 252 -0.54 -0.44 6.48
CA THR A 252 -1.05 0.46 7.52
C THR A 252 -0.25 1.76 7.57
N LEU A 253 -0.93 2.90 7.70
CA LEU A 253 -0.31 4.19 8.01
C LEU A 253 0.04 4.26 9.49
N LEU A 254 1.28 4.66 9.82
CA LEU A 254 1.75 4.84 11.18
C LEU A 254 1.94 6.31 11.52
N ALA A 255 1.56 6.69 12.74
CA ALA A 255 1.83 8.01 13.27
C ALA A 255 3.30 8.13 13.68
N ASP A 256 3.91 9.30 13.46
CA ASP A 256 5.11 9.69 14.20
C ASP A 256 4.75 10.42 15.50
N VAL A 257 5.66 10.38 16.48
CA VAL A 257 5.46 11.03 17.80
C VAL A 257 5.32 12.55 17.70
N GLY A 258 5.92 13.16 16.68
CA GLY A 258 5.84 14.61 16.46
C GLY A 258 4.48 15.07 15.90
N GLY A 259 3.60 14.12 15.51
CA GLY A 259 2.31 14.43 14.91
C GLY A 259 2.46 15.19 13.59
N THR A 260 3.51 14.90 12.81
CA THR A 260 3.80 15.65 11.58
C THR A 260 2.79 15.40 10.46
N PHE A 261 1.93 14.39 10.62
CA PHE A 261 1.03 13.86 9.59
C PHE A 261 1.77 13.36 8.34
N THR A 262 3.05 13.01 8.48
CA THR A 262 3.79 12.37 7.39
C THR A 262 3.16 10.99 7.11
N PRO A 263 2.87 10.65 5.84
CA PRO A 263 2.20 9.39 5.50
C PRO A 263 3.19 8.22 5.52
N TRP A 264 3.73 7.92 6.70
CA TRP A 264 4.53 6.74 6.95
C TRP A 264 3.66 5.50 6.79
N PHE A 265 4.10 4.57 5.97
CA PHE A 265 3.31 3.40 5.63
C PHE A 265 4.15 2.13 5.82
N ILE A 266 3.55 1.11 6.45
CA ILE A 266 4.19 -0.17 6.71
C ILE A 266 3.40 -1.30 6.05
N THR A 267 4.13 -2.23 5.43
CA THR A 267 3.61 -3.47 4.85
C THR A 267 4.67 -4.58 4.96
N ALA A 268 4.43 -5.73 4.34
CA ALA A 268 5.39 -6.83 4.31
C ALA A 268 6.46 -6.64 3.22
N ASN A 269 7.68 -7.14 3.46
CA ASN A 269 8.76 -7.14 2.46
C ASN A 269 8.38 -7.95 1.23
N HIS A 270 7.76 -9.10 1.39
CA HIS A 270 7.32 -9.91 0.25
C HIS A 270 6.18 -9.26 -0.57
N CYS A 271 5.66 -8.10 -0.15
CA CYS A 271 4.75 -7.29 -0.93
C CYS A 271 5.48 -6.18 -1.68
N LEU A 272 6.27 -5.35 -0.98
CA LEU A 272 6.99 -4.21 -1.57
C LEU A 272 8.46 -4.22 -1.15
N SER A 273 9.28 -5.07 -1.78
CA SER A 273 10.68 -5.30 -1.41
C SER A 273 11.65 -4.30 -2.05
N SER A 274 11.22 -3.60 -3.09
CA SER A 274 12.04 -2.74 -3.92
C SER A 274 11.39 -1.39 -4.22
N GLN A 275 12.22 -0.38 -4.52
CA GLN A 275 11.74 0.95 -4.89
C GLN A 275 10.83 0.90 -6.11
N THR A 276 11.18 0.08 -7.10
CA THR A 276 10.40 -0.12 -8.31
C THR A 276 9.01 -0.70 -8.06
N GLU A 277 8.85 -1.64 -7.11
CA GLU A 277 7.53 -2.13 -6.70
C GLU A 277 6.75 -1.01 -6.00
N ALA A 278 7.41 -0.25 -5.11
CA ALA A 278 6.81 0.88 -4.41
C ALA A 278 6.37 2.01 -5.36
N ASP A 279 7.12 2.28 -6.43
CA ASP A 279 6.75 3.23 -7.50
C ASP A 279 5.48 2.78 -8.23
N SER A 280 5.31 1.48 -8.40
CA SER A 280 4.14 0.91 -9.06
C SER A 280 2.91 0.79 -8.15
N ALA A 281 3.04 0.98 -6.84
CA ALA A 281 1.94 0.68 -5.91
C ALA A 281 0.76 1.65 -6.06
N GLU A 282 -0.46 1.12 -6.11
CA GLU A 282 -1.72 1.85 -5.90
C GLU A 282 -2.27 1.49 -4.51
N PHE A 283 -2.65 2.50 -3.73
CA PHE A 283 -3.19 2.34 -2.38
C PHE A 283 -4.67 2.72 -2.39
N ARG A 284 -5.55 1.75 -2.14
CA ARG A 284 -6.99 1.93 -2.10
C ARG A 284 -7.46 2.05 -0.66
N TRP A 285 -7.94 3.24 -0.33
CA TRP A 285 -8.40 3.65 1.00
C TRP A 285 -9.91 3.50 1.11
N TYR A 286 -10.40 3.32 2.34
CA TYR A 286 -11.84 3.24 2.63
C TYR A 286 -12.61 2.24 1.74
N PHE A 287 -11.94 1.20 1.24
CA PHE A 287 -12.60 0.12 0.53
C PHE A 287 -13.30 -0.81 1.53
N GLN A 288 -14.38 -0.29 2.10
CA GLN A 288 -15.07 -0.82 3.27
C GLN A 288 -16.55 -1.00 2.96
N ALA A 289 -17.12 -2.08 3.46
CA ALA A 289 -18.57 -2.26 3.47
C ALA A 289 -19.20 -1.23 4.40
N ILE A 290 -20.22 -0.49 3.94
CA ILE A 290 -20.99 0.39 4.82
C ILE A 290 -21.93 -0.45 5.71
N THR A 291 -22.49 -1.52 5.15
CA THR A 291 -23.39 -2.45 5.84
C THR A 291 -22.76 -3.84 5.84
N CYS A 292 -22.83 -4.54 6.99
CA CYS A 292 -22.30 -5.90 7.14
C CYS A 292 -22.86 -6.83 6.06
N GLY A 293 -21.99 -7.46 5.27
CA GLY A 293 -22.36 -8.43 4.25
C GLY A 293 -22.85 -7.86 2.92
N GLU A 294 -22.81 -6.55 2.72
CA GLU A 294 -23.34 -5.87 1.53
C GLU A 294 -22.21 -5.26 0.68
N ASP A 295 -22.38 -5.24 -0.64
CA ASP A 295 -21.38 -4.78 -1.60
C ASP A 295 -21.21 -3.25 -1.68
N THR A 296 -21.93 -2.50 -0.84
CA THR A 296 -21.83 -1.03 -0.77
C THR A 296 -20.47 -0.58 -0.26
N VAL A 297 -19.76 0.22 -1.05
CA VAL A 297 -18.46 0.81 -0.67
C VAL A 297 -18.65 2.18 -0.03
N ASP A 298 -17.85 2.47 1.01
CA ASP A 298 -17.77 3.79 1.64
C ASP A 298 -17.51 4.90 0.60
N PHE A 299 -18.26 6.01 0.67
CA PHE A 299 -18.16 7.11 -0.28
C PHE A 299 -16.80 7.84 -0.25
N ARG A 300 -15.99 7.63 0.80
CA ARG A 300 -14.63 8.17 0.96
C ARG A 300 -13.59 7.32 0.25
N GLU A 301 -13.99 6.26 -0.43
CA GLU A 301 -13.11 5.44 -1.24
C GLU A 301 -12.25 6.32 -2.16
N HIS A 302 -10.94 6.06 -2.13
CA HIS A 302 -10.00 6.80 -2.95
C HIS A 302 -8.78 5.94 -3.24
N ILE A 303 -8.13 6.20 -4.37
CA ILE A 303 -6.88 5.54 -4.74
C ILE A 303 -5.80 6.61 -4.81
N THR A 304 -4.70 6.38 -4.11
CA THR A 304 -3.45 7.14 -4.24
C THR A 304 -2.36 6.27 -4.87
N SER A 305 -1.24 6.85 -5.31
CA SER A 305 -0.21 6.08 -6.02
C SER A 305 1.22 6.44 -5.64
N GLY A 306 2.08 5.43 -5.66
CA GLY A 306 3.52 5.56 -5.51
C GLY A 306 3.99 5.82 -4.08
N ALA A 307 5.17 5.30 -3.77
CA ALA A 307 5.84 5.51 -2.50
C ALA A 307 7.36 5.51 -2.66
N GLU A 308 8.03 6.17 -1.73
CA GLU A 308 9.47 6.03 -1.51
C GLU A 308 9.69 4.89 -0.51
N LEU A 309 10.49 3.89 -0.88
CA LEU A 309 10.90 2.80 0.00
C LEU A 309 12.06 3.28 0.88
N LEU A 310 11.81 3.42 2.18
CA LEU A 310 12.79 3.96 3.13
C LEU A 310 13.64 2.86 3.77
N TRP A 311 13.00 1.73 4.07
CA TRP A 311 13.64 0.57 4.66
C TRP A 311 12.87 -0.70 4.34
N SER A 312 13.60 -1.78 4.10
CA SER A 312 13.01 -3.09 3.84
C SER A 312 13.92 -4.17 4.41
N ASP A 313 13.33 -5.19 5.02
CA ASP A 313 14.06 -6.31 5.58
C ASP A 313 13.29 -7.62 5.35
N SER A 314 13.91 -8.51 4.58
CA SER A 314 13.37 -9.85 4.31
C SER A 314 13.40 -10.75 5.54
N MET A 315 14.28 -10.48 6.52
CA MET A 315 14.37 -11.28 7.74
C MET A 315 13.16 -11.05 8.65
N GLN A 316 12.76 -9.80 8.89
CA GLN A 316 11.52 -9.51 9.63
C GLN A 316 10.26 -9.53 8.75
N ASP A 317 10.45 -9.55 7.42
CA ASP A 317 9.44 -9.36 6.38
C ASP A 317 8.66 -8.06 6.53
N VAL A 318 9.39 -6.95 6.55
CA VAL A 318 8.81 -5.63 6.76
C VAL A 318 9.34 -4.68 5.70
N SER A 319 8.46 -3.83 5.18
CA SER A 319 8.82 -2.67 4.38
C SER A 319 8.16 -1.43 4.93
N PHE A 320 8.97 -0.39 5.07
CA PHE A 320 8.59 0.91 5.58
C PHE A 320 8.81 1.95 4.50
N LEU A 321 7.75 2.70 4.21
CA LEU A 321 7.64 3.58 3.06
C LEU A 321 7.13 4.96 3.46
N LYS A 322 7.37 5.94 2.62
CA LYS A 322 6.67 7.23 2.64
C LYS A 322 5.80 7.33 1.39
N LEU A 323 4.49 7.49 1.57
CA LEU A 323 3.60 7.70 0.42
C LEU A 323 3.88 9.06 -0.22
N ARG A 324 3.80 9.13 -1.55
CA ARG A 324 3.98 10.38 -2.30
C ARG A 324 2.74 11.25 -2.26
N ASP A 325 1.60 10.60 -2.45
CA ASP A 325 0.29 11.21 -2.37
C ASP A 325 -0.25 11.13 -0.93
N LEU A 326 -0.88 12.22 -0.48
CA LEU A 326 -1.54 12.21 0.82
C LEU A 326 -2.80 11.32 0.75
N PRO A 327 -2.95 10.34 1.66
CA PRO A 327 -4.15 9.54 1.76
C PRO A 327 -5.35 10.44 2.14
N PRO A 328 -6.60 10.02 1.83
CA PRO A 328 -7.79 10.77 2.24
C PRO A 328 -7.99 10.77 3.75
N ALA A 329 -7.39 9.77 4.42
CA ALA A 329 -7.41 9.64 5.86
C ALA A 329 -6.36 10.55 6.49
N THR A 330 -6.80 11.42 7.41
CA THR A 330 -5.90 12.08 8.37
C THR A 330 -5.56 11.18 9.57
N ILE A 331 -6.11 9.96 9.59
CA ILE A 331 -5.95 9.02 10.70
C ILE A 331 -4.74 8.13 10.42
N LEU A 332 -3.65 8.45 11.11
CA LEU A 332 -2.48 7.60 11.24
C LEU A 332 -2.67 6.70 12.47
N SER A 333 -2.32 5.42 12.37
CA SER A 333 -2.41 4.53 13.52
C SER A 333 -1.33 4.83 14.54
N GLY A 334 -1.73 4.95 15.81
CA GLY A 334 -0.80 4.83 16.92
C GLY A 334 -0.20 3.43 16.95
N TRP A 335 0.97 3.32 17.57
CA TRP A 335 1.70 2.07 17.69
C TRP A 335 2.38 2.01 19.05
N ASP A 336 2.68 0.81 19.51
CA ASP A 336 3.62 0.58 20.59
C ASP A 336 4.25 -0.82 20.41
N THR A 337 5.29 -1.11 21.18
CA THR A 337 6.03 -2.38 21.06
C THR A 337 5.62 -3.42 22.10
N ASP A 338 4.74 -3.09 23.05
CA ASP A 338 4.33 -3.98 24.13
C ASP A 338 3.24 -4.92 23.65
N ILE A 339 3.55 -6.21 23.69
CA ILE A 339 2.62 -7.28 23.37
C ILE A 339 3.04 -8.51 24.15
N GLN A 340 2.07 -9.22 24.71
CA GLN A 340 2.25 -10.36 25.58
C GLN A 340 1.42 -11.55 25.10
N VAL A 341 1.86 -12.76 25.47
CA VAL A 341 1.07 -13.96 25.25
C VAL A 341 -0.21 -13.87 26.07
N GLY A 342 -1.34 -14.10 25.41
CA GLY A 342 -2.68 -13.97 25.98
C GLY A 342 -3.40 -12.68 25.61
N ASP A 343 -2.69 -11.68 25.07
CA ASP A 343 -3.29 -10.39 24.70
C ASP A 343 -4.38 -10.57 23.65
N PRO A 344 -5.56 -9.93 23.84
CA PRO A 344 -6.59 -9.86 22.83
C PRO A 344 -6.14 -8.94 21.70
N VAL A 345 -6.23 -9.43 20.46
CA VAL A 345 -5.73 -8.73 19.29
C VAL A 345 -6.70 -8.78 18.13
N TRP A 346 -6.57 -7.77 17.27
CA TRP A 346 -7.38 -7.57 16.08
C TRP A 346 -6.49 -7.47 14.86
N SER A 347 -6.84 -8.17 13.79
CA SER A 347 -6.31 -7.92 12.45
C SER A 347 -7.28 -7.02 11.70
N VAL A 348 -6.76 -6.04 10.95
CA VAL A 348 -7.54 -5.21 10.02
C VAL A 348 -6.92 -5.34 8.64
N HIS A 349 -7.63 -5.97 7.69
CA HIS A 349 -6.99 -6.51 6.49
C HIS A 349 -7.91 -6.59 5.26
N HIS A 350 -7.31 -6.85 4.09
CA HIS A 350 -8.01 -7.08 2.82
C HIS A 350 -7.76 -8.50 2.27
N PRO A 351 -8.45 -9.51 2.81
CA PRO A 351 -8.29 -10.91 2.39
C PRO A 351 -8.86 -11.09 0.98
N ASN A 352 -8.10 -11.73 0.09
CA ASN A 352 -8.39 -11.93 -1.33
C ASN A 352 -8.90 -10.68 -2.05
N THR A 353 -8.39 -9.50 -1.68
CA THR A 353 -8.81 -8.20 -2.26
C THR A 353 -10.28 -7.83 -2.00
N ASP A 354 -10.92 -8.42 -1.00
CA ASP A 354 -12.27 -8.07 -0.54
C ASP A 354 -12.26 -6.73 0.24
N HIS A 355 -13.43 -6.28 0.69
CA HIS A 355 -13.57 -5.12 1.58
C HIS A 355 -12.69 -5.27 2.83
N THR A 356 -12.45 -4.16 3.54
CA THR A 356 -11.74 -4.23 4.81
C THR A 356 -12.50 -5.15 5.78
N MET A 357 -11.85 -6.24 6.12
CA MET A 357 -12.30 -7.22 7.10
C MET A 357 -11.56 -7.00 8.42
N VAL A 358 -12.17 -7.45 9.50
CA VAL A 358 -11.52 -7.55 10.80
C VAL A 358 -11.57 -8.97 11.33
N SER A 359 -10.54 -9.37 12.08
CA SER A 359 -10.46 -10.70 12.69
C SER A 359 -9.97 -10.57 14.13
N PHE A 360 -10.56 -11.33 15.03
CA PHE A 360 -10.30 -11.26 16.46
C PHE A 360 -9.66 -12.54 16.93
N GLY A 361 -8.64 -12.42 17.78
CA GLY A 361 -7.96 -13.57 18.37
C GLY A 361 -7.11 -13.19 19.56
N LYS A 362 -6.16 -14.08 19.87
CA LYS A 362 -5.17 -13.86 20.92
C LYS A 362 -3.79 -14.22 20.45
N VAL A 363 -2.79 -13.53 20.99
CA VAL A 363 -1.40 -13.96 20.87
C VAL A 363 -1.23 -15.25 21.69
N THR A 364 -0.81 -16.33 21.05
CA THR A 364 -0.64 -17.62 21.71
C THR A 364 0.81 -17.91 22.07
N GLU A 365 1.75 -17.36 21.32
CA GLU A 365 3.18 -17.53 21.55
C GLU A 365 4.00 -16.49 20.77
N PHE A 366 5.25 -16.30 21.17
CA PHE A 366 6.28 -15.66 20.34
C PHE A 366 7.09 -16.74 19.64
N SER A 367 6.72 -17.02 18.39
CA SER A 367 7.40 -18.02 17.59
C SER A 367 8.72 -17.49 17.04
N THR A 368 9.63 -18.43 16.79
CA THR A 368 10.96 -18.17 16.29
C THR A 368 11.15 -18.97 15.01
N LEU A 369 11.22 -18.30 13.86
CA LEU A 369 11.57 -18.94 12.59
C LEU A 369 13.08 -18.77 12.35
N VAL A 370 13.79 -19.88 12.18
CA VAL A 370 15.19 -19.87 11.77
C VAL A 370 15.21 -19.96 10.24
N GLN A 371 15.79 -18.97 9.57
CA GLN A 371 15.88 -18.95 8.12
C GLN A 371 17.32 -19.24 7.68
N GLY A 372 17.52 -20.32 6.91
CA GLY A 372 18.84 -20.70 6.36
C GLY A 372 19.86 -21.23 7.38
N ASP A 373 21.06 -21.56 6.87
CA ASP A 373 22.18 -22.12 7.66
C ASP A 373 22.96 -21.06 8.47
N ASP A 374 22.59 -19.78 8.37
CA ASP A 374 23.28 -18.65 9.04
C ASP A 374 22.82 -18.43 10.50
N GLY A 375 21.82 -19.20 10.95
CA GLY A 375 21.33 -19.18 12.33
C GLY A 375 20.56 -17.91 12.70
N LYS A 376 20.18 -17.07 11.73
CA LYS A 376 19.38 -15.87 12.02
C LYS A 376 17.96 -16.25 12.41
N VAL A 377 17.49 -15.57 13.46
CA VAL A 377 16.24 -15.82 14.13
C VAL A 377 15.26 -14.68 13.83
N ARG A 378 14.13 -15.04 13.27
CA ARG A 378 12.96 -14.16 13.10
C ARG A 378 11.99 -14.38 14.25
N LYS A 379 11.63 -13.30 14.95
CA LYS A 379 10.60 -13.32 16.00
C LYS A 379 9.25 -12.92 15.41
N LEU A 380 8.23 -13.71 15.73
CA LEU A 380 6.87 -13.53 15.24
C LEU A 380 5.88 -13.62 16.41
N ASN A 381 4.83 -12.83 16.34
CA ASN A 381 3.64 -12.99 17.16
C ASN A 381 2.74 -14.03 16.47
N THR A 382 2.62 -15.23 17.06
CA THR A 382 1.63 -16.21 16.60
C THR A 382 0.28 -15.83 17.18
N VAL A 383 -0.70 -15.62 16.32
CA VAL A 383 -2.07 -15.28 16.65
C VAL A 383 -2.99 -16.42 16.27
N LYS A 384 -3.85 -16.83 17.20
CA LYS A 384 -4.95 -17.73 16.92
C LYS A 384 -6.26 -16.96 16.93
N HIS A 385 -6.93 -16.92 15.79
CA HIS A 385 -8.20 -16.24 15.60
C HIS A 385 -9.36 -17.05 16.18
N GLU A 386 -10.20 -16.38 16.95
CA GLU A 386 -11.50 -16.87 17.41
C GLU A 386 -12.58 -16.54 16.36
N PHE A 387 -12.55 -15.32 15.82
CA PHE A 387 -13.42 -14.85 14.73
C PHE A 387 -12.59 -14.35 13.55
N GLY A 388 -13.07 -14.61 12.33
CA GLY A 388 -12.32 -14.26 11.12
C GLY A 388 -11.08 -15.12 10.93
N GLY A 389 -10.10 -14.61 10.19
CA GLY A 389 -8.77 -15.18 10.03
C GLY A 389 -7.95 -14.33 9.06
N THR A 390 -6.99 -14.92 8.37
CA THR A 390 -6.25 -14.21 7.31
C THR A 390 -6.11 -15.07 6.06
N GLU A 391 -6.07 -14.46 4.90
CA GLU A 391 -5.92 -15.14 3.61
C GLU A 391 -4.88 -14.43 2.74
N SER A 392 -4.66 -14.92 1.52
CA SER A 392 -3.85 -14.20 0.55
C SER A 392 -4.35 -12.77 0.37
N GLY A 393 -3.47 -11.80 0.19
CA GLY A 393 -3.84 -10.37 0.16
C GLY A 393 -3.94 -9.70 1.54
N SER A 394 -4.16 -10.46 2.63
CA SER A 394 -4.02 -9.94 4.00
C SER A 394 -2.56 -9.62 4.33
N SER A 395 -1.59 -10.21 3.62
CA SER A 395 -0.16 -9.96 3.79
C SER A 395 0.15 -8.48 3.94
N GLY A 396 0.93 -8.10 4.95
CA GLY A 396 1.23 -6.71 5.24
C GLY A 396 0.22 -5.98 6.15
N SER A 397 -0.90 -6.61 6.52
CA SER A 397 -1.92 -6.00 7.37
C SER A 397 -1.46 -5.79 8.81
N GLY A 398 -2.07 -4.82 9.50
CA GLY A 398 -1.74 -4.52 10.89
C GLY A 398 -2.39 -5.47 11.91
N LEU A 399 -1.60 -5.84 12.92
CA LEU A 399 -2.09 -6.40 14.19
C LEU A 399 -2.28 -5.28 15.20
N PHE A 400 -3.41 -5.25 15.91
CA PHE A 400 -3.76 -4.18 16.84
C PHE A 400 -4.18 -4.74 18.19
N THR A 401 -3.73 -4.14 19.29
CA THR A 401 -4.49 -4.20 20.55
C THR A 401 -5.47 -3.04 20.61
N VAL A 402 -6.54 -3.19 21.39
CA VAL A 402 -7.51 -2.13 21.62
C VAL A 402 -7.55 -1.82 23.11
N GLU A 403 -7.24 -0.57 23.46
CA GLU A 403 -7.23 -0.08 24.84
C GLU A 403 -7.88 1.30 24.90
N ASN A 404 -8.83 1.48 25.82
CA ASN A 404 -9.54 2.75 26.01
C ASN A 404 -10.10 3.32 24.69
N GLU A 405 -10.77 2.48 23.89
CA GLU A 405 -11.35 2.81 22.58
C GLU A 405 -10.33 3.25 21.51
N ARG A 406 -9.04 3.00 21.73
CA ARG A 406 -7.96 3.27 20.76
C ARG A 406 -7.29 2.00 20.31
N ALA A 407 -6.93 1.94 19.03
CA ALA A 407 -6.16 0.85 18.46
C ALA A 407 -4.66 1.21 18.44
N TYR A 408 -3.82 0.27 18.86
CA TYR A 408 -2.36 0.40 18.82
C TYR A 408 -1.78 -0.71 17.96
N TRP A 409 -1.09 -0.33 16.89
CA TRP A 409 -0.44 -1.26 15.96
C TRP A 409 0.77 -1.95 16.61
N LYS A 410 0.91 -3.27 16.40
CA LYS A 410 1.90 -4.15 17.06
C LYS A 410 2.77 -4.95 16.10
N GLY A 411 2.50 -4.90 14.79
CA GLY A 411 3.20 -5.70 13.80
C GLY A 411 2.43 -5.86 12.50
N THR A 412 3.14 -6.33 11.46
CA THR A 412 2.59 -6.56 10.12
C THR A 412 2.45 -8.06 9.83
N LEU A 413 1.40 -8.46 9.13
CA LEU A 413 1.15 -9.86 8.79
C LEU A 413 2.24 -10.38 7.85
N HIS A 414 2.92 -11.44 8.27
CA HIS A 414 3.82 -12.22 7.42
C HIS A 414 3.06 -13.23 6.58
N GLY A 415 2.14 -13.96 7.22
CA GLY A 415 1.41 -15.07 6.63
C GLY A 415 0.90 -16.03 7.70
N GLY A 416 0.65 -17.28 7.32
CA GLY A 416 0.16 -18.33 8.20
C GLY A 416 0.29 -19.70 7.54
N PRO A 417 -0.05 -20.79 8.23
CA PRO A 417 -0.14 -22.11 7.63
C PRO A 417 -1.14 -22.12 6.47
N ALA A 418 -0.80 -22.78 5.36
CA ALA A 418 -1.66 -22.83 4.18
C ALA A 418 -2.98 -23.61 4.42
N ASP A 419 -3.01 -24.47 5.43
CA ASP A 419 -4.13 -25.32 5.81
C ASP A 419 -4.95 -24.80 7.00
N ASP A 420 -4.54 -23.69 7.63
CA ASP A 420 -5.23 -23.12 8.79
C ASP A 420 -5.24 -21.58 8.77
N TYR A 421 -6.28 -21.02 8.15
CA TYR A 421 -6.52 -19.57 8.09
C TYR A 421 -6.78 -18.93 9.46
N LYS A 422 -7.00 -19.72 10.53
CA LYS A 422 -7.16 -19.22 11.90
C LYS A 422 -5.83 -18.98 12.60
N ILE A 423 -4.71 -19.42 12.03
CA ILE A 423 -3.38 -19.16 12.58
C ILE A 423 -2.67 -18.15 11.69
N SER A 424 -2.19 -17.07 12.30
CA SER A 424 -1.42 -16.03 11.62
C SER A 424 -0.12 -15.75 12.35
N TYR A 425 0.91 -15.38 11.59
CA TYR A 425 2.19 -14.93 12.07
C TYR A 425 2.37 -13.46 11.72
N TYR A 426 2.50 -12.60 12.74
CA TYR A 426 2.80 -11.18 12.57
C TYR A 426 4.23 -10.90 12.97
N SER A 427 4.90 -9.96 12.31
CA SER A 427 6.20 -9.47 12.74
C SER A 427 6.13 -8.92 14.15
N HIS A 428 7.13 -9.21 14.97
CA HIS A 428 7.17 -8.75 16.36
C HIS A 428 7.79 -7.34 16.43
N PHE A 429 6.98 -6.28 16.49
CA PHE A 429 7.47 -4.91 16.26
C PHE A 429 8.70 -4.49 17.08
N LEU A 430 8.77 -4.89 18.35
CA LEU A 430 9.93 -4.60 19.20
C LEU A 430 11.27 -5.05 18.58
N SER A 431 11.30 -6.10 17.75
CA SER A 431 12.55 -6.62 17.16
C SER A 431 13.16 -5.70 16.09
N TYR A 432 12.40 -4.78 15.51
CA TYR A 432 12.88 -3.88 14.45
C TYR A 432 12.53 -2.40 14.67
N TYR A 433 11.87 -2.05 15.79
CA TYR A 433 11.57 -0.67 16.14
C TYR A 433 12.81 0.25 16.10
N THR A 434 13.99 -0.24 16.50
CA THR A 434 15.24 0.53 16.46
C THR A 434 15.66 0.99 15.06
N ASN A 435 15.21 0.30 14.00
CA ASN A 435 15.45 0.71 12.61
C ASN A 435 14.43 1.75 12.15
N LEU A 436 13.20 1.71 12.68
CA LEU A 436 12.12 2.61 12.29
C LEU A 436 12.07 3.90 13.13
N LYS A 437 12.67 3.90 14.32
CA LYS A 437 12.63 5.05 15.24
C LYS A 437 13.14 6.34 14.63
N GLN A 438 13.99 6.29 13.60
CA GLN A 438 14.47 7.50 12.92
C GLN A 438 13.37 8.26 12.16
N TRP A 439 12.27 7.59 11.82
CA TRP A 439 11.08 8.19 11.19
C TRP A 439 9.90 8.29 12.17
N LEU A 440 9.74 7.30 13.05
CA LEU A 440 8.59 7.22 13.95
C LEU A 440 8.79 7.95 15.28
N ALA A 441 10.02 7.96 15.83
CA ALA A 441 10.30 8.76 17.01
C ALA A 441 10.55 10.19 16.59
N ASP A 442 10.06 11.15 17.38
CA ASP A 442 10.26 12.56 17.09
C ASP A 442 11.78 12.89 17.19
N PRO A 443 12.44 13.24 16.07
CA PRO A 443 13.86 13.59 16.07
C PRO A 443 14.17 14.77 16.99
N ALA A 444 13.22 15.70 17.14
CA ALA A 444 13.33 16.84 18.02
C ALA A 444 13.26 16.42 19.49
N ILE A 445 12.38 15.47 19.85
CA ILE A 445 12.33 14.90 21.22
C ILE A 445 13.63 14.14 21.52
N ASN A 446 14.10 13.28 20.62
CA ASN A 446 15.35 12.56 20.83
C ASN A 446 16.57 13.51 20.90
N CYS A 447 16.57 14.56 20.09
CA CYS A 447 17.55 15.63 20.16
C CYS A 447 17.49 16.33 21.53
N PHE A 448 16.29 16.66 22.02
CA PHE A 448 16.09 17.26 23.34
C PHE A 448 16.58 16.35 24.47
N LEU A 449 16.25 15.06 24.43
CA LEU A 449 16.68 14.09 25.44
C LEU A 449 18.21 13.93 25.46
N ASN A 450 18.85 13.93 24.28
CA ASN A 450 20.31 13.94 24.17
C ASN A 450 20.93 15.24 24.71
N TRP A 451 20.31 16.39 24.42
CA TRP A 451 20.73 17.68 24.96
C TRP A 451 20.60 17.69 26.49
N ALA A 452 19.51 17.16 27.05
CA ALA A 452 19.27 17.09 28.48
C ALA A 452 20.36 16.28 29.19
N GLU A 453 20.74 15.11 28.66
CA GLU A 453 21.90 14.32 29.15
C GLU A 453 23.22 15.08 29.07
N GLY A 454 23.36 15.92 28.06
CA GLY A 454 24.45 16.85 27.86
C GLY A 454 24.55 17.87 28.98
N PHE A 455 23.43 18.54 29.22
CA PHE A 455 23.32 19.77 30.00
C PHE A 455 23.07 19.52 31.50
N TYR A 456 22.38 18.44 31.85
CA TYR A 456 22.06 18.04 33.23
C TYR A 456 22.59 16.63 33.59
N PRO A 457 23.92 16.39 33.50
CA PRO A 457 24.50 15.05 33.73
C PRO A 457 24.32 14.52 35.16
N ASN A 458 24.06 15.41 36.13
CA ASN A 458 23.78 15.01 37.52
C ASN A 458 22.36 14.44 37.69
N LEU A 459 21.44 14.75 36.78
CA LEU A 459 20.07 14.24 36.78
C LEU A 459 19.93 13.06 35.81
N PHE A 460 20.68 13.08 34.71
CA PHE A 460 20.53 12.15 33.59
C PHE A 460 21.83 11.40 33.31
N SER A 461 22.07 10.31 34.06
CA SER A 461 23.24 9.45 33.92
C SER A 461 22.87 7.96 33.98
N PRO A 462 23.50 7.09 33.17
CA PRO A 462 24.52 7.39 32.16
C PRO A 462 23.95 8.09 30.92
N ARG A 463 24.82 8.73 30.13
CA ARG A 463 24.44 9.25 28.80
C ARG A 463 24.17 8.11 27.82
N GLY A 464 23.37 8.38 26.79
CA GLY A 464 22.96 7.41 25.79
C GLY A 464 21.88 6.45 26.30
N ALA A 465 21.06 6.88 27.25
CA ALA A 465 19.95 6.07 27.72
C ALA A 465 18.98 5.80 26.56
N VAL A 466 18.39 4.60 26.54
CA VAL A 466 17.45 4.20 25.50
C VAL A 466 16.16 4.98 25.68
N THR A 467 15.71 5.66 24.63
CA THR A 467 14.37 6.24 24.58
C THR A 467 13.35 5.11 24.55
N LEU A 468 12.46 5.11 25.54
CA LEU A 468 11.35 4.19 25.73
C LEU A 468 10.05 4.95 25.53
N GLU A 469 9.00 4.21 25.17
CA GLU A 469 7.68 4.78 24.91
C GLU A 469 6.63 3.97 25.65
N SER A 470 5.75 4.66 26.37
CA SER A 470 4.58 4.12 27.03
C SER A 470 3.50 5.18 26.98
N SER A 471 2.52 4.99 26.09
CA SER A 471 1.48 5.99 25.81
C SER A 471 0.89 6.56 27.11
N PRO A 472 0.92 7.88 27.32
CA PRO A 472 1.21 8.94 26.34
C PRO A 472 2.67 9.46 26.30
N TYR A 473 3.60 8.84 27.01
CA TYR A 473 4.95 9.35 27.25
C TYR A 473 6.01 8.76 26.32
N THR A 474 6.92 9.62 25.84
CA THR A 474 8.22 9.27 25.26
C THR A 474 9.30 9.71 26.24
N TYR A 475 10.05 8.78 26.83
CA TYR A 475 10.91 9.07 27.98
C TYR A 475 12.21 8.27 27.98
N ARG A 476 13.15 8.66 28.85
CA ARG A 476 14.33 7.88 29.18
C ARG A 476 14.39 7.60 30.68
N TYR A 477 14.88 6.41 31.02
CA TYR A 477 15.23 6.05 32.38
C TYR A 477 16.75 6.06 32.56
N TYR A 478 17.19 6.61 33.69
CA TYR A 478 18.60 6.77 34.03
C TYR A 478 18.93 5.97 35.28
N GLU A 479 19.61 4.83 35.09
CA GLU A 479 19.87 3.87 36.16
C GLU A 479 20.77 4.39 37.28
N ASN A 480 21.72 5.30 37.01
CA ASN A 480 22.63 5.80 38.05
C ASN A 480 21.96 6.83 38.97
N THR A 481 20.99 7.56 38.44
CA THR A 481 20.28 8.62 39.17
C THR A 481 18.87 8.19 39.60
N ASN A 482 18.42 7.02 39.15
CA ASN A 482 17.06 6.51 39.33
C ASN A 482 16.01 7.57 38.98
N ALA A 483 16.15 8.15 37.79
CA ALA A 483 15.31 9.25 37.34
C ALA A 483 14.78 9.01 35.93
N TYR A 484 13.68 9.68 35.60
CA TYR A 484 13.09 9.71 34.27
C TYR A 484 12.95 11.15 33.79
N VAL A 485 13.08 11.35 32.48
CA VAL A 485 12.62 12.55 31.80
C VAL A 485 11.90 12.16 30.52
N GLY A 486 10.78 12.80 30.24
CA GLY A 486 9.96 12.43 29.11
C GLY A 486 9.00 13.50 28.65
N PHE A 487 8.59 13.38 27.41
CA PHE A 487 7.58 14.19 26.75
C PHE A 487 6.22 13.49 26.82
N SER A 488 5.17 14.25 27.10
CA SER A 488 3.78 13.80 27.04
C SER A 488 3.10 14.31 25.77
N SER A 489 2.58 13.39 24.98
CA SER A 489 1.81 13.69 23.76
C SER A 489 0.40 14.23 24.03
N VAL A 490 -0.10 14.17 25.28
CA VAL A 490 -1.46 14.65 25.62
C VAL A 490 -1.52 16.18 25.67
N ASP A 491 -0.53 16.78 26.31
CA ASP A 491 -0.49 18.21 26.63
C ASP A 491 0.72 18.92 26.01
N GLY A 492 1.65 18.16 25.43
CA GLY A 492 2.85 18.70 24.82
C GLY A 492 3.90 19.13 25.86
N HIS A 493 3.87 18.60 27.07
CA HIS A 493 4.76 19.01 28.17
C HIS A 493 5.88 18.00 28.42
N VAL A 494 6.97 18.48 29.00
CA VAL A 494 8.07 17.66 29.51
C VAL A 494 7.88 17.44 30.99
N TYR A 495 8.09 16.20 31.41
CA TYR A 495 7.99 15.77 32.79
C TYR A 495 9.32 15.18 33.26
N TYR A 496 9.69 15.49 34.49
CA TYR A 496 10.81 14.89 35.21
C TYR A 496 10.27 14.08 36.38
N LEU A 497 10.74 12.84 36.54
CA LEU A 497 10.45 12.01 37.71
C LEU A 497 11.77 11.68 38.40
N GLY A 498 11.96 12.25 39.59
CA GLY A 498 13.16 12.01 40.39
C GLY A 498 13.11 10.71 41.19
N PRO A 499 14.22 10.37 41.88
CA PRO A 499 14.28 9.20 42.77
C PRO A 499 13.36 9.32 44.00
N ASP A 500 12.82 10.50 44.27
CA ASP A 500 11.78 10.75 45.27
C ASP A 500 10.38 10.27 44.83
N GLY A 501 10.23 9.89 43.56
CA GLY A 501 8.98 9.41 42.98
C GLY A 501 7.96 10.52 42.70
N ILE A 502 8.37 11.80 42.73
CA ILE A 502 7.48 12.93 42.44
C ILE A 502 7.62 13.32 40.97
N LEU A 503 6.51 13.26 40.24
CA LEU A 503 6.43 13.72 38.86
C LEU A 503 6.29 15.25 38.83
N VAL A 504 7.20 15.92 38.13
CA VAL A 504 7.26 17.37 38.00
C VAL A 504 7.06 17.75 36.54
N ASP A 505 6.05 18.56 36.26
CA ASP A 505 5.90 19.25 34.97
C ASP A 505 6.97 20.34 34.87
N VAL A 506 7.89 20.20 33.92
CA VAL A 506 8.97 21.15 33.68
C VAL A 506 8.69 22.06 32.47
N GLY A 507 7.46 22.03 31.96
CA GLY A 507 6.95 22.99 30.99
C GLY A 507 6.82 22.46 29.56
N ASN A 508 6.38 23.35 28.67
CA ASN A 508 6.03 22.99 27.29
C ASN A 508 7.28 22.60 26.47
N ILE A 509 7.15 21.51 25.70
CA ILE A 509 8.24 20.97 24.88
C ILE A 509 8.82 21.97 23.90
N SER A 510 8.00 22.86 23.31
CA SER A 510 8.46 23.84 22.32
C SER A 510 9.51 24.81 22.88
N THR A 511 9.44 25.09 24.19
CA THR A 511 10.42 25.93 24.88
C THR A 511 11.76 25.20 24.97
N TRP A 512 11.71 23.93 25.38
CA TRP A 512 12.88 23.09 25.51
C TRP A 512 13.54 22.73 24.18
N LEU A 513 12.75 22.48 23.13
CA LEU A 513 13.29 22.25 21.78
C LEU A 513 14.10 23.47 21.30
N LYS A 514 13.55 24.67 21.50
CA LYS A 514 14.24 25.92 21.14
C LYS A 514 15.53 26.12 21.94
N GLU A 515 15.50 25.83 23.24
CA GLU A 515 16.68 25.93 24.11
C GLU A 515 17.75 24.89 23.75
N ALA A 516 17.33 23.68 23.38
CA ALA A 516 18.20 22.60 22.96
C ALA A 516 18.75 22.77 21.53
N GLY A 517 18.22 23.72 20.75
CA GLY A 517 18.56 23.89 19.34
C GLY A 517 18.07 22.73 18.46
N CYS A 518 16.99 22.07 18.89
CA CYS A 518 16.36 20.94 18.21
C CYS A 518 15.18 21.45 17.38
N SER A 519 15.11 21.02 16.11
CA SER A 519 14.12 21.49 15.13
C SER A 519 13.47 20.35 14.38
#